data_AF-A0A7X9DFC6-F1
#
_entry.id   AF-A0A7X9DFC6-F1
#
_cell.length_a   1.000
_cell.length_b   1.000
_cell.length_c   1.000
_cell.angle_alpha   90.00
_cell.angle_beta   90.00
_cell.angle_gamma   90.00
#
_symmetry.space_group_name_H-M   'P 1'
#
loop_
_entity.id
_entity.type
_entity.pdbx_description
1 polymer ?
#
loop_
_entity_poly.entity_id
_entity_poly.type
_entity_poly.pdbx_seq_one_letter_code
_entity_poly.pdbx_strand_id
1 'polypeptide(L)'
;MEELDIHKQIKVLLDQATHLLNHKKDFGQAKDTLHKLESMDSENPVVLYNLAIVCIHLQDYNSAIDYLKRCMLLPMTFIDIRQVRKVYIFTLMQKGDYDRALDELQQQNDQDDAIIQMKAFALEKKGNYRQALQLYENILEDNPDNVNACNAIAYIIALLPDGNLSKALELAKKAVSHAPNNAAYNDTLGYVYYKRGEYNMAKKFLKKALSLKPDNSEIRSHIDELLNIS
;
A
#
# COMPACT_ATOMS: atom_id res chain seq x y z
N MET A 1 -28.68 -11.61 33.74
CA MET A 1 -29.02 -12.70 32.78
C MET A 1 -28.95 -12.20 31.35
N GLU A 2 -29.35 -10.94 31.07
CA GLU A 2 -29.22 -10.28 29.76
C GLU A 2 -27.78 -9.98 29.31
N GLU A 3 -26.89 -9.53 30.21
CA GLU A 3 -25.48 -9.25 29.85
C GLU A 3 -24.70 -10.49 29.35
N LEU A 4 -25.01 -11.68 29.89
CA LEU A 4 -24.39 -12.94 29.48
C LEU A 4 -24.79 -13.33 28.05
N ASP A 5 -25.96 -12.88 27.59
CA ASP A 5 -26.49 -13.14 26.25
C ASP A 5 -25.86 -12.20 25.21
N ILE A 6 -25.65 -10.92 25.57
CA ILE A 6 -24.99 -9.92 24.72
C ILE A 6 -23.56 -10.34 24.38
N HIS A 7 -22.77 -10.79 25.36
CA HIS A 7 -21.40 -11.25 25.10
C HIS A 7 -21.34 -12.46 24.15
N LYS A 8 -22.29 -13.38 24.28
CA LYS A 8 -22.40 -14.55 23.39
C LYS A 8 -22.78 -14.12 21.98
N GLN A 9 -23.71 -13.18 21.86
CA GLN A 9 -24.16 -12.64 20.58
C GLN A 9 -23.03 -11.86 19.86
N ILE A 10 -22.28 -11.03 20.60
CA ILE A 10 -21.10 -10.33 20.07
C ILE A 10 -20.09 -11.33 19.51
N LYS A 11 -19.78 -12.40 20.25
CA LYS A 11 -18.85 -13.43 19.79
C LYS A 11 -19.30 -14.10 18.50
N VAL A 12 -20.57 -14.51 18.41
CA VAL A 12 -21.12 -15.17 17.21
C VAL A 12 -21.05 -14.24 16.00
N LEU A 13 -21.44 -12.98 16.16
CA LEU A 13 -21.39 -12.00 15.07
C LEU A 13 -19.95 -11.69 14.67
N LEU A 14 -19.00 -11.66 15.61
CA LEU A 14 -17.59 -11.42 15.32
C LEU A 14 -16.98 -12.59 14.54
N ASP A 15 -17.28 -13.83 14.92
CA ASP A 15 -16.87 -15.03 14.19
C ASP A 15 -17.46 -15.04 12.77
N GLN A 16 -18.73 -14.65 12.62
CA GLN A 16 -19.39 -14.51 11.32
C GLN A 16 -18.71 -13.43 10.45
N ALA A 17 -18.48 -12.24 11.01
CA ALA A 17 -17.82 -11.15 10.29
C ALA A 17 -16.41 -11.54 9.85
N THR A 18 -15.64 -12.19 10.74
CA THR A 18 -14.29 -12.69 10.45
C THR A 18 -14.31 -13.75 9.36
N HIS A 19 -15.29 -14.65 9.37
CA HIS A 19 -15.45 -15.66 8.33
C HIS A 19 -15.79 -15.03 6.96
N LEU A 20 -16.70 -14.05 6.94
CA LEU A 20 -17.06 -13.30 5.73
C LEU A 20 -15.84 -12.57 5.16
N LEU A 21 -15.03 -11.94 6.02
CA LEU A 21 -13.84 -11.19 5.64
C LEU A 21 -12.73 -12.09 5.09
N ASN A 22 -12.34 -13.13 5.84
CA ASN A 22 -11.12 -13.88 5.58
C ASN A 22 -11.32 -15.04 4.59
N HIS A 23 -12.49 -15.67 4.60
CA HIS A 23 -12.75 -16.86 3.78
C HIS A 23 -13.63 -16.57 2.57
N LYS A 24 -14.75 -15.87 2.76
CA LYS A 24 -15.67 -15.57 1.66
C LYS A 24 -15.28 -14.33 0.86
N LYS A 25 -14.47 -13.43 1.46
CA LYS A 25 -14.15 -12.10 0.91
C LYS A 25 -15.40 -11.31 0.52
N ASP A 26 -16.49 -11.51 1.26
CA ASP A 26 -17.75 -10.78 1.08
C ASP A 26 -17.72 -9.54 1.98
N PHE A 27 -17.07 -8.49 1.48
CA PHE A 27 -16.85 -7.25 2.22
C PHE A 27 -18.16 -6.49 2.50
N GLY A 28 -19.18 -6.63 1.66
CA GLY A 28 -20.49 -6.02 1.88
C GLY A 28 -21.20 -6.60 3.08
N GLN A 29 -21.38 -7.93 3.11
CA GLN A 29 -22.02 -8.61 4.24
C GLN A 29 -21.19 -8.51 5.53
N ALA A 30 -19.85 -8.51 5.41
CA ALA A 30 -18.97 -8.27 6.54
C ALA A 30 -19.22 -6.88 7.14
N LYS A 31 -19.33 -5.84 6.32
CA LYS A 31 -19.64 -4.47 6.75
C LYS A 31 -20.97 -4.42 7.52
N ASP A 32 -22.03 -5.00 6.95
CA ASP A 32 -23.36 -5.00 7.57
C ASP A 32 -23.36 -5.72 8.93
N THR A 33 -22.65 -6.85 9.02
CA THR A 33 -22.52 -7.61 10.26
C THR A 33 -21.75 -6.82 11.33
N LEU A 34 -20.67 -6.14 10.92
CA LEU A 34 -19.87 -5.31 11.81
C LEU A 34 -20.59 -4.04 12.27
N HIS A 35 -21.45 -3.43 11.44
CA HIS A 35 -22.27 -2.29 11.89
C HIS A 35 -23.31 -2.70 12.95
N LYS A 36 -23.86 -3.92 12.86
CA LYS A 36 -24.71 -4.46 13.94
C LYS A 36 -23.91 -4.59 15.23
N LEU A 37 -22.68 -5.10 15.16
CA LEU A 37 -21.78 -5.16 16.31
C LEU A 37 -21.46 -3.78 16.88
N GLU A 38 -21.14 -2.81 16.02
CA GLU A 38 -20.87 -1.43 16.42
C GLU A 38 -22.07 -0.80 17.16
N SER A 39 -23.31 -1.13 16.77
CA SER A 39 -24.50 -0.64 17.47
C SER A 39 -24.69 -1.25 18.87
N MET A 40 -24.11 -2.43 19.12
CA MET A 40 -24.16 -3.11 20.42
C MET A 40 -23.00 -2.67 21.33
N ASP A 41 -21.83 -2.43 20.75
CA ASP A 41 -20.60 -2.04 21.43
C ASP A 41 -19.76 -1.13 20.52
N SER A 42 -20.01 0.19 20.62
CA SER A 42 -19.44 1.20 19.72
C SER A 42 -17.97 1.50 19.96
N GLU A 43 -17.44 1.04 21.10
CA GLU A 43 -16.04 1.22 21.50
C GLU A 43 -15.27 -0.10 21.44
N ASN A 44 -15.80 -1.10 20.72
CA ASN A 44 -15.09 -2.36 20.52
C ASN A 44 -13.93 -2.20 19.52
N PRO A 45 -12.67 -2.30 19.95
CA PRO A 45 -11.49 -2.09 19.09
C PRO A 45 -11.41 -3.10 17.93
N VAL A 46 -11.85 -4.35 18.14
CA VAL A 46 -11.79 -5.40 17.12
C VAL A 46 -12.82 -5.11 16.04
N VAL A 47 -14.00 -4.63 16.43
CA VAL A 47 -15.05 -4.21 15.49
C VAL A 47 -14.58 -2.99 14.70
N LEU A 48 -14.05 -1.96 15.36
CA LEU A 48 -13.53 -0.76 14.68
C LEU A 48 -12.40 -1.09 13.71
N TYR A 49 -11.44 -1.92 14.12
CA TYR A 49 -10.35 -2.35 13.25
C TYR A 49 -10.86 -3.12 12.04
N ASN A 50 -11.77 -4.09 12.24
CA ASN A 50 -12.33 -4.87 11.13
C ASN A 50 -13.21 -4.02 10.19
N LEU A 51 -13.94 -3.03 10.72
CA LEU A 51 -14.67 -2.04 9.91
C LEU A 51 -13.71 -1.24 9.03
N ALA A 52 -12.56 -0.82 9.58
CA ALA A 52 -11.54 -0.15 8.78
C ALA A 52 -11.01 -1.04 7.66
N ILE A 53 -10.66 -2.31 7.95
CA ILE A 53 -10.18 -3.25 6.93
C ILE A 53 -11.20 -3.46 5.82
N VAL A 54 -12.47 -3.65 6.17
CA VAL A 54 -13.56 -3.78 5.18
C VAL A 54 -13.70 -2.50 4.34
N CYS A 55 -13.65 -1.33 4.96
CA CYS A 55 -13.70 -0.06 4.24
C CYS A 55 -12.52 0.13 3.27
N ILE A 56 -11.30 -0.30 3.64
CA ILE A 56 -10.13 -0.29 2.75
C ILE A 56 -10.38 -1.18 1.52
N HIS A 57 -10.91 -2.39 1.71
CA HIS A 57 -11.25 -3.29 0.59
C HIS A 57 -12.33 -2.72 -0.33
N LEU A 58 -13.26 -1.96 0.22
CA LEU A 58 -14.31 -1.24 -0.52
C LEU A 58 -13.84 0.12 -1.08
N GLN A 59 -12.56 0.48 -0.90
CA GLN A 59 -11.98 1.78 -1.28
C GLN A 59 -12.65 2.99 -0.62
N ASP A 60 -13.39 2.77 0.47
CA ASP A 60 -13.95 3.81 1.32
C ASP A 60 -12.90 4.28 2.34
N TYR A 61 -11.86 4.94 1.84
CA TYR A 61 -10.71 5.34 2.65
C TYR A 61 -11.07 6.37 3.73
N ASN A 62 -12.12 7.16 3.53
CA ASN A 62 -12.56 8.15 4.52
C ASN A 62 -13.12 7.47 5.76
N SER A 63 -14.04 6.51 5.60
CA SER A 63 -14.58 5.74 6.73
C SER A 63 -13.48 4.92 7.40
N ALA A 64 -12.59 4.30 6.62
CA ALA A 64 -11.47 3.55 7.17
C ALA A 64 -10.57 4.42 8.08
N ILE A 65 -10.25 5.63 7.65
CA ILE A 65 -9.48 6.61 8.43
C ILE A 65 -10.17 6.95 9.75
N ASP A 66 -11.50 7.17 9.74
CA ASP A 66 -12.26 7.50 10.95
C ASP A 66 -12.23 6.35 11.96
N TYR A 67 -12.50 5.12 11.49
CA TYR A 67 -12.47 3.93 12.33
C TYR A 67 -11.09 3.67 12.95
N LEU A 68 -10.01 3.86 12.19
CA LEU A 68 -8.64 3.69 12.70
C LEU A 68 -8.31 4.75 13.75
N LYS A 69 -8.72 6.00 13.54
CA LYS A 69 -8.55 7.06 14.54
C LYS A 69 -9.29 6.74 15.83
N ARG A 70 -10.56 6.35 15.74
CA ARG A 70 -11.36 5.93 16.90
C ARG A 70 -10.69 4.75 17.63
N CYS A 71 -10.23 3.74 16.89
CA CYS A 71 -9.53 2.60 17.45
C CYS A 71 -8.24 3.01 18.20
N MET A 72 -7.48 4.00 17.70
CA MET A 72 -6.25 4.47 18.34
C MET A 72 -6.48 5.31 19.61
N LEU A 73 -7.69 5.85 19.82
CA LEU A 73 -8.03 6.65 21.00
C LEU A 73 -8.44 5.79 22.21
N LEU A 74 -8.69 4.49 22.01
CA LEU A 74 -9.14 3.60 23.07
C LEU A 74 -7.97 3.23 24.02
N PRO A 75 -8.18 3.30 25.36
CA PRO A 75 -7.09 3.29 26.36
C PRO A 75 -6.23 2.02 26.49
N MET A 76 -6.59 0.92 25.82
CA MET A 76 -5.73 -0.21 25.39
C MET A 76 -6.59 -1.47 25.29
N THR A 77 -6.41 -2.21 24.20
CA THR A 77 -7.01 -3.53 24.00
C THR A 77 -6.11 -4.34 23.06
N PHE A 78 -6.07 -5.66 23.20
CA PHE A 78 -5.47 -6.76 22.39
C PHE A 78 -4.70 -6.48 21.06
N ILE A 79 -5.04 -5.45 20.30
CA ILE A 79 -4.39 -5.07 19.04
C ILE A 79 -3.23 -4.09 19.33
N ASP A 80 -2.02 -4.43 18.86
CA ASP A 80 -0.86 -3.54 18.98
C ASP A 80 -1.14 -2.21 18.25
N ILE A 81 -1.13 -1.11 19.00
CA ILE A 81 -1.38 0.25 18.50
C ILE A 81 -0.47 0.63 17.32
N ARG A 82 0.75 0.08 17.28
CA ARG A 82 1.70 0.28 16.18
C ARG A 82 1.18 -0.33 14.88
N GLN A 83 0.51 -1.47 14.96
CA GLN A 83 -0.12 -2.11 13.79
C GLN A 83 -1.31 -1.29 13.29
N VAL A 84 -2.18 -0.82 14.18
CA VAL A 84 -3.29 0.07 13.82
C VAL A 84 -2.77 1.31 13.11
N ARG A 85 -1.68 1.91 13.63
CA ARG A 85 -1.05 3.08 13.02
C ARG A 85 -0.45 2.80 11.65
N LYS A 86 0.21 1.65 11.44
CA LYS A 86 0.69 1.24 10.11
C LYS A 86 -0.45 1.11 9.10
N VAL A 87 -1.57 0.52 9.49
CA VAL A 87 -2.76 0.42 8.63
C VAL A 87 -3.34 1.80 8.33
N TYR A 88 -3.34 2.70 9.31
CA TYR A 88 -3.77 4.08 9.14
C TYR A 88 -2.90 4.85 8.13
N ILE A 89 -1.57 4.78 8.28
CA ILE A 89 -0.61 5.38 7.35
C ILE A 89 -0.81 4.81 5.94
N PHE A 90 -0.89 3.48 5.82
CA PHE A 90 -1.16 2.82 4.54
C PHE A 90 -2.46 3.33 3.89
N THR A 91 -3.52 3.49 4.68
CA THR A 91 -4.81 3.99 4.19
C THR A 91 -4.71 5.43 3.70
N LEU A 92 -3.97 6.30 4.40
CA LEU A 92 -3.67 7.66 3.92
C LEU A 92 -2.95 7.63 2.57
N MET A 93 -1.95 6.76 2.41
CA MET A 93 -1.21 6.61 1.16
C MET A 93 -2.07 6.09 0.01
N GLN A 94 -2.98 5.14 0.25
CA GLN A 94 -3.93 4.66 -0.76
C GLN A 94 -4.92 5.76 -1.19
N LYS A 95 -5.31 6.63 -0.25
CA LYS A 95 -6.14 7.82 -0.55
C LYS A 95 -5.36 8.91 -1.31
N GLY A 96 -4.02 8.85 -1.32
CA GLY A 96 -3.15 9.90 -1.87
C GLY A 96 -2.86 11.05 -0.90
N ASP A 97 -3.19 10.89 0.39
CA ASP A 97 -2.97 11.88 1.45
C ASP A 97 -1.56 11.72 2.04
N TYR A 98 -0.54 11.96 1.20
CA TYR A 98 0.86 11.70 1.54
C TYR A 98 1.41 12.66 2.59
N ASP A 99 0.90 13.89 2.69
CA ASP A 99 1.35 14.86 3.68
C ASP A 99 1.02 14.38 5.10
N ARG A 100 -0.23 13.98 5.35
CA ARG A 100 -0.61 13.39 6.64
C ARG A 100 0.09 12.06 6.91
N ALA A 101 0.34 11.26 5.87
CA ALA A 101 1.11 10.03 6.04
C ALA A 101 2.53 10.31 6.54
N LEU A 102 3.20 11.33 5.97
CA LEU A 102 4.54 11.73 6.37
C LEU A 102 4.58 12.31 7.79
N ASP A 103 3.59 13.12 8.17
CA ASP A 103 3.47 13.64 9.54
C ASP A 103 3.38 12.52 10.58
N GLU A 104 2.58 11.49 10.30
CA GLU A 104 2.43 10.31 11.17
C GLU A 104 3.71 9.47 11.24
N LEU A 105 4.39 9.29 10.09
CA LEU A 105 5.66 8.57 10.02
C LEU A 105 6.79 9.30 10.75
N GLN A 106 6.81 10.64 10.72
CA GLN A 106 7.81 11.43 11.43
C GLN A 106 7.71 11.32 12.95
N GLN A 107 6.51 11.06 13.47
CA GLN A 107 6.29 10.84 14.91
C GLN A 107 6.75 9.44 15.37
N GLN A 108 7.08 8.54 14.45
CA GLN A 108 7.63 7.23 14.78
C GLN A 108 9.16 7.32 14.84
N ASN A 109 9.75 6.92 15.97
CA ASN A 109 11.20 6.73 16.10
C ASN A 109 11.64 5.30 15.70
N ASP A 110 10.79 4.57 14.98
CA ASP A 110 11.02 3.17 14.63
C ASP A 110 11.97 3.06 13.43
N GLN A 111 12.98 2.21 13.55
CA GLN A 111 13.92 1.86 12.47
C GLN A 111 13.44 0.66 11.65
N ASP A 112 12.20 0.21 11.84
CA ASP A 112 11.57 -0.83 11.02
C ASP A 112 11.61 -0.46 9.53
N ASP A 113 12.23 -1.32 8.73
CA ASP A 113 12.31 -1.23 7.26
C ASP A 113 10.95 -0.92 6.63
N ALA A 114 9.85 -1.44 7.17
CA ALA A 114 8.50 -1.15 6.66
C ALA A 114 8.12 0.33 6.82
N ILE A 115 8.50 0.96 7.94
CA ILE A 115 8.26 2.39 8.20
C ILE A 115 9.16 3.24 7.30
N ILE A 116 10.44 2.86 7.18
CA ILE A 116 11.39 3.53 6.29
C ILE A 116 10.88 3.46 4.84
N GLN A 117 10.37 2.30 4.42
CA GLN A 117 9.82 2.07 3.10
C GLN A 117 8.54 2.89 2.84
N MET A 118 7.62 2.97 3.81
CA MET A 118 6.43 3.82 3.69
C MET A 118 6.81 5.30 3.56
N LYS A 119 7.80 5.76 4.32
CA LYS A 119 8.33 7.13 4.24
C LYS A 119 8.96 7.42 2.90
N ALA A 120 9.81 6.51 2.41
CA ALA A 120 10.44 6.63 1.10
C ALA A 120 9.40 6.71 -0.03
N PHE A 121 8.37 5.87 0.02
CA PHE A 121 7.29 5.88 -0.98
C PHE A 121 6.47 7.16 -0.93
N ALA A 122 6.12 7.65 0.26
CA ALA A 122 5.37 8.91 0.38
C ALA A 122 6.19 10.10 -0.15
N LEU A 123 7.50 10.13 0.10
CA LEU A 123 8.41 11.13 -0.47
C LEU A 123 8.52 11.01 -2.00
N GLU A 124 8.60 9.79 -2.54
CA GLU A 124 8.57 9.54 -3.98
C GLU A 124 7.30 10.12 -4.63
N LYS A 125 6.12 9.80 -4.09
CA LYS A 125 4.84 10.31 -4.62
C LYS A 125 4.67 11.81 -4.45
N LYS A 126 5.41 12.44 -3.53
CA LYS A 126 5.51 13.90 -3.40
C LYS A 126 6.53 14.55 -4.34
N GLY A 127 7.29 13.77 -5.10
CA GLY A 127 8.38 14.28 -5.96
C GLY A 127 9.69 14.58 -5.22
N ASN A 128 9.79 14.24 -3.93
CA ASN A 128 11.00 14.44 -3.12
C ASN A 128 12.01 13.31 -3.35
N TYR A 129 12.39 13.10 -4.61
CA TYR A 129 13.16 11.95 -5.08
C TYR A 129 14.51 11.78 -4.38
N ARG A 130 15.20 12.87 -4.05
CA ARG A 130 16.49 12.81 -3.37
C ARG A 130 16.39 12.16 -1.99
N GLN A 131 15.39 12.54 -1.21
CA GLN A 131 15.18 11.98 0.13
C GLN A 131 14.63 10.55 0.05
N ALA A 132 13.75 10.27 -0.92
CA ALA A 132 13.26 8.93 -1.17
C ALA A 132 14.40 7.95 -1.52
N LEU A 133 15.29 8.34 -2.44
CA LEU A 133 16.46 7.56 -2.82
C LEU A 133 17.34 7.24 -1.62
N GLN A 134 17.66 8.23 -0.78
CA GLN A 134 18.48 8.02 0.41
C GLN A 134 17.87 6.96 1.33
N LEU A 135 16.55 6.99 1.56
CA LEU A 135 15.89 6.00 2.39
C LEU A 135 15.86 4.60 1.75
N TYR A 136 15.64 4.51 0.44
CA TYR A 136 15.70 3.23 -0.26
C TYR A 136 17.12 2.65 -0.31
N GLU A 137 18.14 3.50 -0.42
CA GLU A 137 19.55 3.09 -0.37
C GLU A 137 19.89 2.54 1.01
N ASN A 138 19.44 3.20 2.10
CA ASN A 138 19.60 2.66 3.45
C ASN A 138 18.96 1.26 3.60
N ILE A 139 17.74 1.05 3.05
CA ILE A 139 17.10 -0.28 3.06
C ILE A 139 17.97 -1.32 2.33
N LEU A 140 18.63 -0.94 1.24
CA LEU A 140 19.50 -1.84 0.49
C LEU A 140 20.86 -2.07 1.15
N GLU A 141 21.33 -1.18 2.03
CA GLU A 141 22.53 -1.41 2.84
C GLU A 141 22.30 -2.57 3.82
N ASP A 142 21.13 -2.61 4.48
CA ASP A 142 20.77 -3.67 5.43
C ASP A 142 20.22 -4.93 4.74
N ASN A 143 19.44 -4.75 3.67
CA ASN A 143 18.85 -5.84 2.89
C ASN A 143 19.06 -5.63 1.37
N PRO A 144 20.21 -6.04 0.83
CA PRO A 144 20.55 -5.89 -0.59
C PRO A 144 19.59 -6.58 -1.57
N ASP A 145 18.77 -7.52 -1.08
CA ASP A 145 17.79 -8.28 -1.86
C ASP A 145 16.36 -7.75 -1.73
N ASN A 146 16.17 -6.58 -1.12
CA ASN A 146 14.86 -5.93 -1.06
C ASN A 146 14.43 -5.44 -2.46
N VAL A 147 13.71 -6.30 -3.18
CA VAL A 147 13.27 -6.05 -4.56
C VAL A 147 12.29 -4.87 -4.69
N ASN A 148 11.57 -4.51 -3.62
CA ASN A 148 10.72 -3.33 -3.62
C ASN A 148 11.59 -2.05 -3.66
N ALA A 149 12.66 -2.00 -2.86
CA ALA A 149 13.61 -0.89 -2.88
C ALA A 149 14.38 -0.84 -4.20
N CYS A 150 14.81 -1.99 -4.75
CA CYS A 150 15.40 -2.05 -6.10
C CYS A 150 14.46 -1.44 -7.15
N ASN A 151 13.18 -1.81 -7.14
CA ASN A 151 12.20 -1.28 -8.07
C ASN A 151 12.03 0.23 -7.92
N ALA A 152 11.84 0.73 -6.69
CA ALA A 152 11.63 2.15 -6.45
C ALA A 152 12.83 3.00 -6.88
N ILE A 153 14.06 2.55 -6.56
CA ILE A 153 15.29 3.22 -7.02
C ILE A 153 15.36 3.22 -8.55
N ALA A 154 15.06 2.09 -9.21
CA ALA A 154 15.07 2.02 -10.66
C ALA A 154 14.08 3.01 -11.30
N TYR A 155 12.87 3.08 -10.75
CA TYR A 155 11.83 4.01 -11.20
C TYR A 155 12.28 5.47 -11.03
N ILE A 156 12.78 5.84 -9.85
CA ILE A 156 13.26 7.20 -9.60
C ILE A 156 14.43 7.55 -10.54
N ILE A 157 15.41 6.66 -10.72
CA ILE A 157 16.51 6.90 -11.67
C ILE A 157 15.98 7.14 -13.08
N ALA A 158 14.94 6.43 -13.53
CA ALA A 158 14.34 6.62 -14.85
C ALA A 158 13.61 7.97 -15.01
N LEU A 159 13.16 8.59 -13.91
CA LEU A 159 12.54 9.91 -13.94
C LEU A 159 13.56 11.05 -14.01
N LEU A 160 14.78 10.83 -13.53
CA LEU A 160 15.82 11.86 -13.51
C LEU A 160 16.45 12.04 -14.90
N PRO A 161 16.62 13.29 -15.39
CA PRO A 161 17.20 13.55 -16.72
C PRO A 161 18.58 12.89 -16.95
N ASP A 162 19.43 12.91 -15.92
CA ASP A 162 20.80 12.36 -15.96
C ASP A 162 20.92 11.04 -15.17
N GLY A 163 19.81 10.33 -15.00
CA GLY A 163 19.78 9.06 -14.28
C GLY A 163 20.64 7.98 -14.95
N ASN A 164 21.39 7.20 -14.17
CA ASN A 164 22.11 6.04 -14.69
C ASN A 164 21.15 4.92 -15.10
N LEU A 165 20.64 4.99 -16.34
CA LEU A 165 19.66 4.05 -16.87
C LEU A 165 20.18 2.61 -16.99
N SER A 166 21.50 2.38 -16.93
CA SER A 166 22.07 1.03 -16.88
C SER A 166 21.89 0.42 -15.49
N LYS A 167 22.15 1.19 -14.42
CA LYS A 167 21.85 0.78 -13.05
C LYS A 167 20.34 0.56 -12.86
N ALA A 168 19.50 1.46 -13.38
CA ALA A 168 18.04 1.31 -13.31
C ALA A 168 17.57 0.02 -13.98
N LEU A 169 18.13 -0.33 -15.13
CA LEU A 169 17.76 -1.54 -15.86
C LEU A 169 18.11 -2.81 -15.07
N GLU A 170 19.29 -2.85 -14.44
CA GLU A 170 19.72 -3.96 -13.60
C GLU A 170 18.77 -4.17 -12.41
N LEU A 171 18.48 -3.10 -11.67
CA LEU A 171 17.60 -3.13 -10.51
C LEU A 171 16.15 -3.50 -10.87
N ALA A 172 15.61 -2.94 -11.96
CA ALA A 172 14.27 -3.26 -12.43
C ALA A 172 14.16 -4.73 -12.90
N LYS A 173 15.19 -5.25 -13.58
CA LYS A 173 15.25 -6.68 -13.95
C LYS A 173 15.29 -7.58 -12.73
N LYS A 174 16.03 -7.22 -11.67
CA LYS A 174 16.06 -7.96 -10.40
C LYS A 174 14.67 -8.01 -9.76
N ALA A 175 13.93 -6.89 -9.77
CA ALA A 175 12.57 -6.87 -9.24
C ALA A 175 11.61 -7.77 -10.05
N VAL A 176 11.63 -7.65 -11.39
CA VAL A 176 10.77 -8.46 -12.27
C VAL A 176 11.13 -9.95 -12.23
N SER A 177 12.40 -10.33 -12.11
CA SER A 177 12.79 -11.74 -12.01
C SER A 177 12.27 -12.40 -10.74
N HIS A 178 12.21 -11.64 -9.63
CA HIS A 178 11.66 -12.13 -8.36
C HIS A 178 10.14 -12.25 -8.38
N ALA A 179 9.43 -11.28 -8.96
CA ALA A 179 7.97 -11.32 -9.08
C ALA A 179 7.50 -10.97 -10.51
N PRO A 180 7.52 -11.94 -11.45
CA PRO A 180 7.22 -11.69 -12.87
C PRO A 180 5.81 -11.17 -13.15
N ASN A 181 4.85 -11.43 -12.24
CA ASN A 181 3.46 -11.00 -12.35
C ASN A 181 3.13 -9.78 -11.47
N ASN A 182 4.14 -9.06 -10.97
CA ASN A 182 3.92 -7.79 -10.28
C ASN A 182 3.76 -6.65 -11.30
N ALA A 183 2.61 -5.98 -11.29
CA ALA A 183 2.31 -4.90 -12.24
C ALA A 183 3.30 -3.72 -12.13
N ALA A 184 3.62 -3.27 -10.92
CA ALA A 184 4.51 -2.13 -10.69
C ALA A 184 5.95 -2.41 -11.15
N TYR A 185 6.40 -3.66 -11.02
CA TYR A 185 7.74 -4.06 -11.47
C TYR A 185 7.83 -4.10 -12.98
N ASN A 186 6.80 -4.66 -13.64
CA ASN A 186 6.71 -4.66 -15.09
C ASN A 186 6.60 -3.23 -15.63
N ASP A 187 5.86 -2.35 -14.94
CA ASP A 187 5.72 -0.95 -15.31
C ASP A 187 7.07 -0.24 -15.26
N THR A 188 7.76 -0.32 -14.12
CA THR A 188 9.08 0.26 -13.91
C THR A 188 10.08 -0.23 -14.95
N LEU A 189 10.16 -1.55 -15.17
CA LEU A 189 11.07 -2.11 -16.18
C LEU A 189 10.73 -1.61 -17.59
N GLY A 190 9.44 -1.54 -17.93
CA GLY A 190 8.97 -0.99 -19.20
C GLY A 190 9.35 0.47 -19.36
N TYR A 191 9.19 1.28 -18.33
CA TYR A 191 9.53 2.71 -18.33
C TYR A 191 11.04 2.93 -18.44
N VAL A 192 11.85 2.13 -17.75
CA VAL A 192 13.31 2.15 -17.91
C VAL A 192 13.72 1.85 -19.35
N TYR A 193 13.14 0.83 -19.99
CA TYR A 193 13.39 0.56 -21.40
C TYR A 193 12.99 1.70 -22.32
N TYR A 194 11.86 2.36 -22.03
CA TYR A 194 11.40 3.54 -22.77
C TYR A 194 12.42 4.68 -22.68
N LYS A 195 12.89 5.02 -21.48
CA LYS A 195 13.91 6.06 -21.27
C LYS A 195 15.25 5.75 -21.94
N ARG A 196 15.55 4.47 -22.16
CA ARG A 196 16.73 4.01 -22.91
C ARG A 196 16.54 3.99 -24.43
N GLY A 197 15.35 4.31 -24.95
CA GLY A 197 15.03 4.23 -26.38
C GLY A 197 14.75 2.80 -26.88
N GLU A 198 14.66 1.82 -25.99
CA GLU A 198 14.45 0.40 -26.31
C GLU A 198 12.94 0.09 -26.41
N TYR A 199 12.25 0.77 -27.32
CA TYR A 199 10.78 0.85 -27.37
C TYR A 199 10.05 -0.49 -27.53
N ASN A 200 10.65 -1.47 -28.22
CA ASN A 200 10.06 -2.81 -28.35
C ASN A 200 9.96 -3.53 -27.00
N MET A 201 11.01 -3.40 -26.16
CA MET A 201 11.01 -3.98 -24.82
C MET A 201 10.09 -3.18 -23.88
N ALA A 202 10.08 -1.86 -23.99
CA ALA A 202 9.15 -1.01 -23.26
C ALA A 202 7.69 -1.43 -23.50
N LYS A 203 7.29 -1.58 -24.78
CA LYS A 203 5.95 -2.03 -25.18
C LYS A 203 5.59 -3.39 -24.57
N LYS A 204 6.52 -4.34 -24.56
CA LYS A 204 6.30 -5.69 -24.00
C LYS A 204 5.96 -5.61 -22.51
N PHE A 205 6.78 -4.90 -21.73
CA PHE A 205 6.64 -4.85 -20.28
C PHE A 205 5.50 -3.94 -19.82
N LEU A 206 5.31 -2.78 -20.45
CA LEU A 206 4.18 -1.89 -20.14
C LEU A 206 2.83 -2.55 -20.47
N LYS A 207 2.72 -3.28 -21.59
CA LYS A 207 1.50 -4.07 -21.88
C LYS A 207 1.24 -5.15 -20.84
N LYS A 208 2.29 -5.82 -20.35
CA LYS A 208 2.15 -6.80 -19.28
C LYS A 208 1.68 -6.12 -17.99
N ALA A 209 2.26 -4.98 -17.62
CA ALA A 209 1.85 -4.18 -16.47
C ALA A 209 0.37 -3.78 -16.56
N LEU A 210 -0.07 -3.25 -17.71
CA LEU A 210 -1.46 -2.88 -17.94
C LEU A 210 -2.41 -4.09 -17.89
N SER A 211 -2.01 -5.25 -18.41
CA SER A 211 -2.84 -6.46 -18.32
C SER A 211 -3.03 -6.95 -16.88
N LEU A 212 -2.07 -6.68 -16.00
CA LEU A 212 -2.13 -7.04 -14.58
C LEU A 212 -2.92 -6.01 -13.75
N LYS A 213 -2.87 -4.73 -14.12
CA LYS A 213 -3.66 -3.65 -13.50
C LYS A 213 -4.23 -2.71 -14.58
N PRO A 214 -5.38 -3.07 -15.18
CA PRO A 214 -5.97 -2.29 -16.27
C PRO A 214 -6.36 -0.87 -15.87
N ASP A 215 -6.71 -0.65 -14.60
CA ASP A 215 -7.24 0.63 -14.09
C ASP A 215 -6.17 1.57 -13.50
N ASN A 216 -4.89 1.20 -13.59
CA ASN A 216 -3.83 2.05 -13.08
C ASN A 216 -3.51 3.20 -14.07
N SER A 217 -3.67 4.44 -13.61
CA SER A 217 -3.46 5.64 -14.43
C SER A 217 -1.99 5.92 -14.78
N GLU A 218 -1.05 5.59 -13.88
CA GLU A 218 0.39 5.76 -14.08
C GLU A 218 0.89 4.86 -15.22
N ILE A 219 0.49 3.58 -15.20
CA ILE A 219 0.79 2.62 -16.28
C ILE A 219 0.21 3.09 -17.61
N ARG A 220 -1.03 3.62 -17.62
CA ARG A 220 -1.64 4.17 -18.84
C ARG A 220 -0.84 5.37 -19.36
N SER A 221 -0.44 6.28 -18.49
CA SER A 221 0.39 7.44 -18.85
C SER A 221 1.72 7.02 -19.49
N HIS A 222 2.42 6.02 -18.93
CA HIS A 222 3.66 5.51 -19.53
C HIS A 222 3.44 4.88 -20.92
N ILE A 223 2.28 4.25 -21.14
CA ILE A 223 1.91 3.73 -22.47
C ILE A 223 1.61 4.86 -23.44
N ASP A 224 0.87 5.88 -23.02
CA ASP A 224 0.55 7.04 -23.86
C ASP A 224 1.83 7.78 -24.26
N GLU A 225 2.77 7.96 -23.32
CA GLU A 225 4.12 8.46 -23.61
C GLU A 225 4.83 7.64 -24.69
N LEU A 226 4.81 6.31 -24.57
CA LEU A 226 5.43 5.41 -25.56
C LEU A 226 4.79 5.55 -26.96
N LEU A 227 3.46 5.69 -27.02
CA LEU A 227 2.72 5.79 -28.28
C LEU A 227 2.90 7.16 -28.96
N ASN A 228 3.17 8.21 -28.20
CA ASN A 228 3.40 9.56 -28.75
C ASN A 228 4.76 9.71 -29.46
N ILE A 229 5.66 8.72 -29.34
CA ILE A 229 6.94 8.69 -30.07
C ILE A 229 6.82 8.01 -31.45
N SER A 230 5.76 7.20 -31.66
CA SER A 230 5.59 6.39 -32.88
C SER A 230 4.87 7.09 -34.03
#